data_AF-A0A7S2WNG0-F1
#
_entry.id   AF-A0A7S2WNG0-F1
#
_cell.length_a   1.000
_cell.length_b   1.000
_cell.length_c   1.000
_cell.angle_alpha   90.00
_cell.angle_beta   90.00
_cell.angle_gamma   90.00
#
_symmetry.space_group_name_H-M   'P 1'
#
loop_
_entity.id
_entity.type
_entity.pdbx_description
1 polymer ?
#
loop_
_entity_poly.entity_id
_entity_poly.type
_entity_poly.pdbx_seq_one_letter_code
_entity_poly.pdbx_strand_id
1 'polypeptide(L)'
;SDFLGAQGTWKTCRMAGALYQVGLAVPFYFYFLTCYFLCSIKYRMKDRDFSRKIEPIMHIIGFTYPLGTAIAGVKLKLFNPVGLGCWISEYPKDCFKPNSP
;
A
#
# COMPACT_ATOMS: atom_id res chain seq x y z
N SER A 1 -1.75 17.79 -21.26
CA SER A 1 -1.68 18.33 -19.89
C SER A 1 -0.26 18.22 -19.40
N ASP A 2 0.53 19.27 -19.67
CA ASP A 2 1.94 19.35 -19.27
C ASP A 2 2.03 19.72 -17.78
N PHE A 3 2.47 18.75 -16.98
CA PHE A 3 2.73 18.96 -15.56
C PHE A 3 4.07 19.71 -15.41
N LEU A 4 4.01 21.04 -15.31
CA LEU A 4 5.15 21.93 -15.00
C LEU A 4 5.81 21.49 -13.69
N GLY A 5 6.87 20.69 -13.78
CA GLY A 5 7.66 20.20 -12.63
C GLY A 5 7.89 18.68 -12.58
N ALA A 6 7.22 17.88 -13.40
CA ALA A 6 7.39 16.43 -13.40
C ALA A 6 8.61 15.98 -14.23
N GLN A 7 9.83 16.19 -13.71
CA GLN A 7 11.02 15.48 -14.21
C GLN A 7 11.06 14.07 -13.63
N GLY A 8 10.34 13.13 -14.25
CA GLY A 8 10.33 11.73 -13.83
C GLY A 8 10.16 10.79 -15.01
N THR A 9 10.96 9.73 -15.06
CA THR A 9 10.75 8.65 -16.03
C THR A 9 9.61 7.73 -15.58
N TRP A 10 9.05 6.94 -16.49
CA TRP A 10 8.08 5.90 -16.15
C TRP A 10 8.58 4.93 -15.07
N LYS A 11 9.89 4.70 -15.01
CA LYS A 11 10.52 3.84 -13.99
C LYS A 11 10.46 4.50 -12.61
N THR A 12 10.76 5.80 -12.55
CA THR A 12 10.69 6.59 -11.30
C THR A 12 9.26 6.62 -10.76
N CYS A 13 8.27 6.82 -11.64
CA CYS A 13 6.85 6.80 -11.26
C CYS A 13 6.42 5.45 -10.67
N ARG A 14 6.81 4.34 -11.30
CA ARG A 14 6.49 3.00 -10.80
C ARG A 14 7.13 2.72 -9.44
N MET A 15 8.36 3.17 -9.24
CA MET A 15 9.06 3.02 -7.96
C MET A 15 8.39 3.87 -6.86
N ALA A 16 8.04 5.12 -7.16
CA ALA A 16 7.33 5.99 -6.23
C ALA A 16 5.96 5.39 -5.84
N GLY A 17 5.18 4.92 -6.82
CA GLY A 17 3.90 4.24 -6.57
C GLY A 17 4.04 2.98 -5.71
N ALA A 18 5.08 2.18 -5.96
CA ALA A 18 5.37 1.00 -5.15
C ALA A 18 5.74 1.38 -3.71
N LEU A 19 6.51 2.45 -3.49
CA LEU A 19 6.84 2.93 -2.15
C LEU A 19 5.60 3.46 -1.41
N TYR A 20 4.70 4.15 -2.10
CA TYR A 20 3.42 4.53 -1.51
C TYR A 20 2.58 3.30 -1.13
N GLN A 21 2.59 2.24 -1.95
CA GLN A 21 1.93 0.98 -1.64
C GLN A 21 2.53 0.30 -0.40
N VAL A 22 3.87 0.35 -0.22
CA VAL A 22 4.53 -0.13 1.00
C VAL A 22 4.09 0.67 2.24
N GLY A 23 3.78 1.96 2.07
CA GLY A 23 3.20 2.83 3.09
C GLY A 23 1.88 2.33 3.70
N LEU A 24 1.17 1.41 3.03
CA LEU A 24 -0.01 0.74 3.60
C LEU A 24 0.31 -0.05 4.88
N ALA A 25 1.57 -0.36 5.17
CA ALA A 25 1.96 -0.92 6.46
C ALA A 25 1.43 -0.09 7.64
N VAL A 26 1.40 1.24 7.51
CA VAL A 26 0.96 2.17 8.57
C VAL A 26 -0.46 1.87 9.05
N PRO A 27 -1.52 1.89 8.21
CA PRO A 27 -2.87 1.54 8.64
C PRO A 27 -3.00 0.09 9.15
N PHE A 28 -2.21 -0.86 8.63
CA PHE A 28 -2.17 -2.22 9.20
C PHE A 28 -1.69 -2.22 10.65
N TYR A 29 -0.63 -1.48 10.98
CA TYR A 29 -0.14 -1.36 12.36
C TYR A 29 -1.15 -0.67 13.29
N PHE A 30 -1.87 0.35 12.81
CA PHE A 30 -2.96 0.94 13.59
C PHE A 30 -4.08 -0.07 13.89
N TYR A 31 -4.42 -0.92 12.93
CA TYR A 31 -5.37 -2.02 13.15
C TYR A 31 -4.85 -3.02 14.18
N PHE A 32 -3.58 -3.44 14.08
CA PHE A 32 -2.96 -4.36 15.03
C PHE A 32 -2.91 -3.82 16.46
N LEU A 33 -2.67 -2.51 16.64
CA LEU A 33 -2.77 -1.86 17.95
C LEU A 33 -4.19 -1.93 18.52
N THR A 34 -5.20 -1.75 17.67
CA THR A 34 -6.61 -1.88 18.09
C THR A 34 -6.91 -3.31 18.53
N CYS A 35 -6.43 -4.32 17.79
CA CYS A 35 -6.52 -5.72 18.19
C CYS A 35 -5.80 -6.01 19.52
N TYR A 36 -4.62 -5.40 19.73
CA TYR A 36 -3.89 -5.51 20.99
C TYR A 36 -4.71 -4.98 22.17
N PHE A 37 -5.27 -3.77 22.06
CA PHE A 37 -6.12 -3.21 23.12
C PHE A 37 -7.37 -4.06 23.37
N LEU A 38 -8.00 -4.60 22.32
CA LEU A 38 -9.12 -5.52 22.47
C LEU A 38 -8.73 -6.80 23.23
N CYS A 39 -7.59 -7.41 22.88
CA CYS A 39 -7.06 -8.59 23.57
C CYS A 39 -6.66 -8.30 25.03
N SER A 40 -6.03 -7.17 25.28
CA SER A 40 -5.61 -6.76 26.62
C SER A 40 -6.80 -6.44 27.53
N ILE A 41 -7.79 -5.68 27.04
CA ILE A 41 -8.91 -5.23 27.87
C ILE A 41 -10.01 -6.29 27.98
N LYS A 42 -10.52 -6.80 26.85
CA LYS A 42 -11.69 -7.70 26.84
C LYS A 42 -11.29 -9.12 27.24
N TYR A 43 -10.19 -9.61 26.68
CA TYR A 43 -9.74 -10.99 26.90
C TYR A 43 -8.74 -11.12 28.04
N ARG A 44 -8.33 -10.00 28.67
CA ARG A 44 -7.34 -9.95 29.76
C ARG A 44 -6.07 -10.75 29.45
N MET A 45 -5.69 -10.77 28.18
CA MET A 45 -4.57 -11.57 27.73
C MET A 45 -3.27 -10.94 28.21
N LYS A 46 -2.36 -11.74 28.78
CA LYS A 46 -1.06 -11.24 29.24
C LYS A 46 -0.18 -10.87 28.06
N ASP A 47 0.59 -9.80 28.20
CA ASP A 47 1.49 -9.29 27.16
C ASP A 47 2.48 -10.37 26.67
N ARG A 48 2.96 -11.22 27.59
CA ARG A 48 3.84 -12.34 27.25
C ARG A 48 3.21 -13.37 26.30
N ASP A 49 1.89 -13.57 26.39
CA ASP A 49 1.17 -14.51 25.53
C ASP A 49 0.77 -13.85 24.21
N PHE A 50 0.50 -12.53 24.22
CA PHE A 50 0.30 -11.75 23.00
C PHE A 50 1.57 -11.72 22.14
N SER A 51 2.69 -11.35 22.76
CA SER A 51 3.97 -11.21 22.08
C SER A 51 4.47 -12.53 21.49
N ARG A 52 4.26 -13.64 22.20
CA ARG A 52 4.75 -14.95 21.73
C ARG A 52 3.94 -15.55 20.57
N LYS A 53 2.65 -15.21 20.46
CA LYS A 53 1.73 -15.87 19.51
C LYS A 53 1.18 -14.95 18.43
N ILE A 54 0.78 -13.73 18.79
CA ILE A 54 0.00 -12.84 17.92
C ILE A 54 0.92 -11.82 17.23
N GLU A 55 1.86 -11.23 17.96
CA GLU A 55 2.83 -10.26 17.44
C GLU A 55 3.59 -10.76 16.19
N PRO A 56 4.17 -11.99 16.14
CA PRO A 56 4.85 -12.46 14.94
C PRO A 56 3.91 -12.59 13.74
N ILE A 57 2.66 -13.03 13.95
CA ILE A 57 1.67 -13.16 12.88
C ILE A 57 1.31 -11.77 12.33
N MET A 58 1.09 -10.79 13.22
CA MET A 58 0.79 -9.41 12.83
C MET A 58 1.93 -8.77 12.04
N HIS A 59 3.18 -8.94 12.46
CA HIS A 59 4.32 -8.45 11.69
C HIS A 59 4.45 -9.14 10.34
N ILE A 60 4.28 -10.46 10.27
CA ILE A 60 4.31 -11.20 9.01
C ILE A 60 3.26 -10.63 8.06
N ILE A 61 2.00 -10.50 8.48
CA ILE A 61 0.93 -9.95 7.63
C ILE A 61 1.22 -8.49 7.26
N GLY A 62 1.62 -7.69 8.24
CA GLY A 62 1.91 -6.27 8.08
C GLY A 62 3.08 -5.95 7.15
N PHE A 63 4.02 -6.89 6.95
CA PHE A 63 5.09 -6.75 5.97
C PHE A 63 4.77 -7.44 4.65
N THR A 64 4.31 -8.69 4.70
CA THR A 64 4.11 -9.52 3.48
C THR A 64 3.02 -8.95 2.58
N TYR A 65 1.94 -8.42 3.13
CA TYR A 65 0.86 -7.86 2.34
C TYR A 65 1.27 -6.57 1.58
N PRO A 66 1.77 -5.50 2.24
CA PRO A 66 2.17 -4.29 1.52
C PRO A 66 3.38 -4.53 0.60
N LEU A 67 4.37 -5.32 1.00
CA LEU A 67 5.50 -5.67 0.12
C LEU A 67 5.07 -6.54 -1.06
N GLY A 68 4.26 -7.56 -0.81
CA GLY A 68 3.76 -8.47 -1.83
C GLY A 68 2.93 -7.75 -2.89
N THR A 69 2.00 -6.90 -2.45
CA THR A 69 1.17 -6.09 -3.37
C THR A 69 1.99 -5.03 -4.10
N ALA A 70 3.00 -4.42 -3.47
CA ALA A 70 3.91 -3.50 -4.15
C ALA A 70 4.72 -4.21 -5.25
N ILE A 71 5.32 -5.37 -4.96
CA ILE A 71 6.10 -6.15 -5.94
C ILE A 71 5.19 -6.64 -7.08
N ALA A 72 4.01 -7.16 -6.75
CA ALA A 72 3.02 -7.58 -7.74
C ALA A 72 2.61 -6.41 -8.64
N GLY A 73 2.33 -5.24 -8.04
CA GLY A 73 1.97 -4.02 -8.77
C GLY A 73 3.07 -3.53 -9.72
N VAL A 74 4.34 -3.66 -9.34
CA VAL A 74 5.49 -3.34 -10.21
C VAL A 74 5.56 -4.30 -11.39
N LYS A 75 5.42 -5.62 -11.15
CA LYS A 75 5.47 -6.64 -12.21
C LYS A 75 4.31 -6.53 -13.19
N LEU A 76 3.10 -6.29 -12.67
CA LEU A 76 1.87 -6.13 -13.45
C LEU A 76 1.77 -4.75 -14.12
N LYS A 77 2.78 -3.88 -13.92
CA LYS A 77 2.84 -2.54 -14.52
C LYS A 77 1.65 -1.64 -14.14
N LEU A 78 1.07 -1.85 -12.97
CA LEU A 78 -0.16 -1.19 -12.49
C LEU A 78 0.05 0.25 -12.02
N PHE A 79 1.28 0.62 -11.64
CA PHE A 79 1.59 1.97 -11.18
C PHE A 79 1.75 2.94 -12.35
N ASN A 80 0.83 3.90 -12.42
CA ASN A 80 0.67 4.89 -13.48
C ASN A 80 0.43 6.29 -12.85
N PRO A 81 0.61 7.38 -13.62
CA PRO A 81 0.59 8.73 -13.07
C PRO A 81 -0.86 9.17 -12.84
N VAL A 82 -1.14 9.68 -11.64
CA VAL A 82 -2.44 10.18 -11.22
C VAL A 82 -2.28 11.56 -10.58
N GLY A 83 -2.83 12.60 -11.23
CA GLY A 83 -2.74 13.98 -10.73
C GLY A 83 -1.30 14.38 -10.39
N LEU A 84 -1.02 14.51 -9.09
CA LEU A 84 0.26 14.94 -8.51
C LEU A 84 1.23 13.79 -8.16
N GLY A 85 0.88 12.53 -8.39
CA GLY A 85 1.69 11.38 -7.99
C GLY A 85 1.53 10.15 -8.87
N CYS A 86 1.95 8.99 -8.37
CA CYS A 86 1.82 7.71 -9.06
C CYS A 86 1.10 6.69 -8.19
N TRP A 87 0.10 6.02 -8.76
CA TRP A 87 -0.77 5.08 -8.06
C TRP A 87 -1.26 3.97 -8.99
N ILE A 88 -2.00 3.02 -8.45
CA ILE A 88 -2.68 1.98 -9.21
C ILE A 88 -3.79 2.63 -10.03
N SER A 89 -3.58 2.71 -11.36
CA SER A 89 -4.51 3.34 -12.29
C SER A 89 -4.30 2.79 -13.69
N GLU A 90 -5.32 2.84 -14.53
CA GLU A 90 -5.21 2.43 -15.94
C GLU A 90 -4.51 3.51 -16.77
N TYR A 91 -3.72 3.09 -17.76
CA TYR A 91 -3.06 3.98 -18.70
C TYR A 91 -3.07 3.34 -20.11
N PRO A 92 -3.37 4.10 -21.19
CA PRO A 92 -3.68 5.53 -21.21
C PRO A 92 -5.09 5.83 -20.69
N LYS A 93 -5.22 6.96 -19.99
CA LYS A 93 -6.51 7.49 -19.58
C LYS A 93 -7.30 7.79 -20.87
N ASP A 94 -8.51 7.26 -20.98
CA ASP A 94 -9.45 7.49 -22.09
C ASP A 94 -9.32 6.63 -23.38
N CYS A 95 -8.64 5.48 -23.36
CA CYS A 95 -8.60 4.58 -24.53
C CYS A 95 -10.00 3.99 -24.91
N PHE A 96 -10.95 3.98 -23.97
CA PHE A 96 -12.32 3.47 -24.16
C PHE A 96 -13.40 4.56 -24.22
N LYS A 97 -13.04 5.82 -24.49
CA LYS A 97 -14.03 6.85 -24.84
C LYS A 97 -14.05 7.04 -26.36
N PRO A 98 -14.84 6.25 -27.12
CA PRO A 98 -15.08 6.55 -28.52
C PRO A 98 -15.94 7.80 -28.58
N ASN A 99 -15.31 8.99 -28.63
CA ASN A 99 -15.91 10.34 -28.64
C ASN A 99 -15.96 10.99 -27.25
N SER A 100 -14.96 11.82 -26.98
CA SER A 100 -15.10 12.99 -26.11
C SER A 100 -14.78 14.22 -26.99
N PRO A 101 -15.62 15.28 -26.98
CA PRO A 101 -15.47 16.44 -27.85
C PRO A 101 -14.17 17.21 -27.62
#